data_AF-X1UAG6-F1
#
_entry.id   AF-X1UAG6-F1
#
_cell.length_a   1.000
_cell.length_b   1.000
_cell.length_c   1.000
_cell.angle_alpha   90.00
_cell.angle_beta   90.00
_cell.angle_gamma   90.00
#
_symmetry.space_group_name_H-M   'P 1'
#
loop_
_entity.id
_entity.type
_entity.pdbx_description
1 polymer ?
#
loop_
_entity_poly.entity_id
_entity_poly.type
_entity_poly.pdbx_seq_one_letter_code
_entity_poly.pdbx_strand_id
1 'polypeptide(L)'
;MKIGLKLFETGYRFGSDERARIYLTNTLEKPKDISDYFEQMAPAFAHEAIAANRIKEKNSITILVGNPPYSNYSANLSPLCRKIVNKYRNYHGVAIRERNQLQFERNIQDDFVKFVAIGEDLIMSGGEGIFGMITNATMLGSRSLRGMREHLRHTFDDMYELHLHGGTNEIFEGAEGDQNVFDIEQAVAIHIYQRKDGKGCGSVKLYDLVGSRLKKYEALSKETITSRPYQEIIPDDDNCGFLVQDEHSAKSLTIMSNIFVQYGAG
;
A
#
# COMPACT_ATOMS: atom_id res chain seq x y z
N MET A 1 -29.72 -2.52 3.16
CA MET A 1 -28.53 -2.99 3.91
C MET A 1 -28.74 -2.69 5.40
N LYS A 2 -28.64 -3.69 6.30
CA LYS A 2 -28.99 -3.57 7.75
C LYS A 2 -27.89 -2.93 8.62
N ILE A 3 -26.83 -2.37 8.05
CA ILE A 3 -25.69 -1.85 8.83
C ILE A 3 -26.07 -0.66 9.71
N GLY A 4 -26.89 0.28 9.21
CA GLY A 4 -27.39 1.37 10.05
C GLY A 4 -28.14 0.88 11.29
N LEU A 5 -28.97 -0.17 11.13
CA LEU A 5 -29.65 -0.85 12.23
C LEU A 5 -28.66 -1.55 13.18
N LYS A 6 -27.66 -2.26 12.64
CA LYS A 6 -26.65 -2.92 13.47
C LYS A 6 -25.79 -1.94 14.26
N LEU A 7 -25.42 -0.80 13.67
CA LEU A 7 -24.75 0.29 14.37
C LEU A 7 -25.66 0.90 15.45
N PHE A 8 -26.96 1.04 15.17
CA PHE A 8 -27.90 1.50 16.17
C PHE A 8 -28.01 0.54 17.37
N GLU A 9 -27.98 -0.78 17.11
CA GLU A 9 -27.95 -1.83 18.14
C GLU A 9 -26.67 -1.77 19.03
N THR A 10 -25.54 -1.25 18.53
CA THR A 10 -24.32 -1.04 19.36
C THR A 10 -24.38 0.22 20.23
N GLY A 11 -25.46 1.00 20.15
CA GLY A 11 -25.59 2.28 20.85
C GLY A 11 -25.09 3.48 20.03
N TYR A 12 -24.56 3.27 18.82
CA TYR A 12 -24.20 4.38 17.94
C TYR A 12 -25.45 5.14 17.49
N ARG A 13 -25.37 6.46 17.43
CA ARG A 13 -26.45 7.35 16.98
C ARG A 13 -25.89 8.26 15.90
N PHE A 14 -26.49 8.21 14.72
CA PHE A 14 -26.12 9.12 13.64
C PHE A 14 -26.50 10.55 14.06
N GLY A 15 -25.58 11.50 13.87
CA GLY A 15 -25.81 12.92 14.15
C GLY A 15 -26.59 13.65 13.06
N SER A 16 -26.99 12.93 11.99
CA SER A 16 -27.79 13.43 10.87
C SER A 16 -28.65 12.30 10.31
N ASP A 17 -29.63 12.65 9.48
CA ASP A 17 -30.43 11.69 8.71
C ASP A 17 -29.65 11.07 7.54
N GLU A 18 -28.34 11.37 7.40
CA GLU A 18 -27.52 10.75 6.37
C GLU A 18 -27.25 9.27 6.69
N ARG A 19 -27.41 8.42 5.68
CA ARG A 19 -27.01 7.01 5.80
C ARG A 19 -25.51 6.89 6.03
N ALA A 20 -25.10 5.80 6.70
CA ALA A 20 -23.70 5.36 6.65
C ALA A 20 -23.27 5.21 5.17
N ARG A 21 -22.25 5.95 4.74
CA ARG A 21 -21.74 6.00 3.35
C ARG A 21 -20.92 4.75 3.01
N ILE A 22 -21.57 3.60 3.11
CA ILE A 22 -21.02 2.27 2.83
C ILE A 22 -21.64 1.78 1.53
N TYR A 23 -20.80 1.30 0.62
CA TYR A 23 -21.18 0.95 -0.73
C TYR A 23 -20.71 -0.47 -1.05
N LEU A 24 -21.54 -1.23 -1.75
CA LEU A 24 -21.15 -2.53 -2.28
C LEU A 24 -20.62 -2.35 -3.70
N THR A 25 -19.30 -2.48 -3.87
CA THR A 25 -18.63 -2.33 -5.17
C THR A 25 -17.30 -3.09 -5.18
N ASN A 26 -16.80 -3.47 -6.35
CA ASN A 26 -15.38 -3.73 -6.53
C ASN A 26 -14.67 -2.37 -6.69
N THR A 27 -13.75 -2.03 -5.80
CA THR A 27 -13.03 -0.74 -5.83
C THR A 27 -12.13 -0.60 -7.05
N LEU A 28 -11.54 -1.71 -7.54
CA LEU A 28 -10.60 -1.71 -8.67
C LEU A 28 -11.27 -1.53 -10.03
N GLU A 29 -12.59 -1.76 -10.12
CA GLU A 29 -13.33 -1.56 -11.36
C GLU A 29 -13.74 -0.10 -11.55
N LYS A 30 -13.66 0.37 -12.80
CA LYS A 30 -14.22 1.67 -13.19
C LYS A 30 -15.73 1.70 -12.98
N PRO A 31 -16.33 2.89 -12.80
CA PRO A 31 -17.77 3.06 -12.91
C PRO A 31 -18.27 2.40 -14.20
N LYS A 32 -19.24 1.50 -14.07
CA LYS A 32 -19.91 0.85 -15.19
C LYS A 32 -21.36 1.29 -15.20
N ASP A 33 -21.87 1.55 -16.40
CA ASP A 33 -23.30 1.77 -16.61
C ASP A 33 -23.98 0.41 -16.68
N ILE A 34 -24.26 -0.14 -15.49
CA ILE A 34 -24.92 -1.44 -15.29
C ILE A 34 -26.33 -1.26 -14.71
N SER A 35 -26.83 -0.02 -14.66
CA SER A 35 -28.16 0.33 -14.18
C SER A 35 -29.21 -0.49 -14.90
N ASP A 36 -29.22 -0.51 -16.23
CA ASP A 36 -30.31 -1.11 -17.01
C ASP A 36 -30.46 -2.63 -16.79
N TYR A 37 -29.34 -3.34 -16.59
CA TYR A 37 -29.34 -4.79 -16.33
C TYR A 37 -29.73 -5.11 -14.88
N PHE A 38 -29.19 -4.38 -13.89
CA PHE A 38 -29.50 -4.62 -12.48
C PHE A 38 -30.83 -4.03 -12.03
N GLU A 39 -31.33 -2.97 -12.67
CA GLU A 39 -32.64 -2.37 -12.35
C GLU A 39 -33.77 -3.36 -12.61
N GLN A 40 -33.64 -4.23 -13.61
CA GLN A 40 -34.67 -5.23 -13.93
C GLN A 40 -34.58 -6.47 -13.03
N MET A 41 -33.37 -6.92 -12.67
CA MET A 41 -33.18 -8.18 -11.93
C MET A 41 -33.04 -8.00 -10.42
N ALA A 42 -32.43 -6.90 -9.97
CA ALA A 42 -32.17 -6.64 -8.56
C ALA A 42 -31.94 -5.13 -8.27
N PRO A 43 -33.03 -4.34 -8.20
CA PRO A 43 -32.97 -2.88 -8.06
C PRO A 43 -32.10 -2.36 -6.91
N ALA A 44 -32.05 -3.09 -5.79
CA ALA A 44 -31.22 -2.72 -4.65
C ALA A 44 -29.71 -2.73 -4.95
N PHE A 45 -29.24 -3.62 -5.84
CA PHE A 45 -27.83 -3.63 -6.27
C PHE A 45 -27.56 -2.52 -7.28
N ALA A 46 -28.50 -2.20 -8.16
CA ALA A 46 -28.39 -1.06 -9.07
C ALA A 46 -28.20 0.25 -8.29
N HIS A 47 -29.02 0.48 -7.25
CA HIS A 47 -28.91 1.68 -6.42
C HIS A 47 -27.55 1.80 -5.71
N GLU A 48 -27.03 0.71 -5.14
CA GLU A 48 -25.69 0.73 -4.50
C GLU A 48 -24.57 0.92 -5.52
N ALA A 49 -24.65 0.32 -6.70
CA ALA A 49 -23.68 0.48 -7.77
C ALA A 49 -23.65 1.93 -8.30
N ILE A 50 -24.81 2.52 -8.58
CA ILE A 50 -24.94 3.92 -9.01
C ILE A 50 -24.38 4.86 -7.94
N ALA A 51 -24.70 4.61 -6.67
CA ALA A 51 -24.22 5.44 -5.57
C ALA A 51 -22.69 5.32 -5.40
N ALA A 52 -22.12 4.12 -5.57
CA ALA A 52 -20.67 3.90 -5.58
C ALA A 52 -19.99 4.63 -6.75
N ASN A 53 -20.57 4.55 -7.95
CA ASN A 53 -20.06 5.20 -9.16
C ASN A 53 -19.94 6.72 -8.96
N ARG A 54 -20.97 7.37 -8.38
CA ARG A 54 -20.94 8.80 -8.08
C ARG A 54 -19.79 9.20 -7.14
N ILE A 55 -19.45 8.34 -6.17
CA ILE A 55 -18.31 8.61 -5.27
C ILE A 55 -16.99 8.47 -6.00
N LYS A 56 -16.86 7.42 -6.83
CA LYS A 56 -15.66 7.19 -7.66
C LYS A 56 -15.43 8.30 -8.68
N GLU A 57 -16.49 8.93 -9.19
CA GLU A 57 -16.41 10.02 -10.17
C GLU A 57 -16.06 11.37 -9.53
N LYS A 58 -16.44 11.60 -8.27
CA LYS A 58 -16.23 12.90 -7.61
C LYS A 58 -14.74 13.25 -7.39
N ASN A 59 -13.84 12.27 -7.42
CA ASN A 59 -12.37 12.45 -7.33
C ASN A 59 -11.85 13.37 -6.21
N SER A 60 -12.64 13.59 -5.15
CA SER A 60 -12.34 14.52 -4.06
C SER A 60 -12.01 13.77 -2.76
N ILE A 61 -11.21 12.71 -2.86
CA ILE A 61 -10.81 11.90 -1.71
C ILE A 61 -9.51 12.49 -1.17
N THR A 62 -9.58 13.10 0.02
CA THR A 62 -8.42 13.69 0.71
C THR A 62 -7.84 12.80 1.80
N ILE A 63 -8.57 11.77 2.24
CA ILE A 63 -8.08 10.78 3.19
C ILE A 63 -8.45 9.41 2.67
N LEU A 64 -7.44 8.55 2.55
CA LEU A 64 -7.60 7.17 2.15
C LEU A 64 -6.92 6.28 3.17
N VAL A 65 -7.69 5.38 3.79
CA VAL A 65 -7.16 4.42 4.75
C VAL A 65 -7.64 3.01 4.48
N GLY A 66 -6.82 1.99 4.77
CA GLY A 66 -7.28 0.61 4.65
C GLY A 66 -6.25 -0.49 4.91
N ASN A 67 -6.75 -1.71 4.93
CA ASN A 67 -5.98 -2.96 4.89
C ASN A 67 -6.35 -3.65 3.55
N PRO A 68 -5.67 -3.34 2.43
CA PRO A 68 -5.96 -3.96 1.16
C PRO A 68 -5.69 -5.48 1.20
N PRO A 69 -6.33 -6.27 0.33
CA PRO A 69 -6.05 -7.70 0.25
C PRO A 69 -4.61 -7.97 -0.20
N TYR A 70 -3.91 -8.88 0.49
CA TYR A 70 -2.57 -9.33 0.14
C TYR A 70 -2.70 -10.59 -0.71
N SER A 71 -2.67 -10.45 -2.04
CA SER A 71 -2.90 -11.55 -2.96
C SER A 71 -1.95 -11.49 -4.15
N ASN A 72 -0.79 -12.14 -3.97
CA ASN A 72 0.17 -12.39 -5.05
C ASN A 72 -0.43 -13.17 -6.23
N TYR A 73 -1.55 -13.89 -6.02
CA TYR A 73 -2.36 -14.51 -7.07
C TYR A 73 -3.68 -13.77 -7.22
N SER A 74 -3.58 -12.54 -7.72
CA SER A 74 -4.73 -11.68 -7.96
C SER A 74 -5.77 -12.35 -8.85
N ALA A 75 -7.04 -12.34 -8.42
CA ALA A 75 -8.19 -12.64 -9.30
C ALA A 75 -8.55 -11.44 -10.21
N ASN A 76 -8.05 -10.24 -9.90
CA ASN A 76 -8.32 -8.99 -10.60
C ASN A 76 -7.42 -8.80 -11.84
N LEU A 77 -7.52 -9.72 -12.79
CA LEU A 77 -6.66 -9.76 -13.98
C LEU A 77 -7.33 -9.27 -15.27
N SER A 78 -8.44 -8.55 -15.16
CA SER A 78 -9.05 -7.89 -16.33
C SER A 78 -8.04 -6.92 -16.99
N PRO A 79 -8.16 -6.65 -18.30
CA PRO A 79 -7.24 -5.73 -18.98
C PRO A 79 -7.16 -4.35 -18.33
N LEU A 80 -8.24 -3.87 -17.71
CA LEU A 80 -8.25 -2.61 -16.96
C LEU A 80 -7.50 -2.75 -15.63
N CYS A 81 -7.79 -3.79 -14.85
CA CYS A 81 -7.15 -3.99 -13.55
C CYS A 81 -5.64 -4.19 -13.68
N ARG A 82 -5.17 -4.89 -14.73
CA ARG A 82 -3.73 -5.06 -15.00
C ARG A 82 -3.00 -3.76 -15.29
N LYS A 83 -3.69 -2.77 -15.88
CA LYS A 83 -3.10 -1.48 -16.27
C LYS A 83 -2.93 -0.53 -15.09
N ILE A 84 -3.62 -0.74 -13.98
CA ILE A 84 -3.57 0.09 -12.77
C ILE A 84 -2.11 0.31 -12.33
N VAL A 85 -1.29 -0.74 -12.38
CA VAL A 85 0.09 -0.72 -11.87
C VAL A 85 1.14 -0.34 -12.92
N ASN A 86 0.72 0.05 -14.14
CA ASN A 86 1.67 0.29 -15.24
C ASN A 86 2.66 1.41 -14.95
N LYS A 87 2.26 2.44 -14.19
CA LYS A 87 3.13 3.54 -13.76
C LYS A 87 4.31 3.07 -12.89
N TYR A 88 4.22 1.89 -12.28
CA TYR A 88 5.26 1.33 -11.41
C TYR A 88 6.23 0.39 -12.13
N ARG A 89 6.06 0.20 -13.45
CA ARG A 89 6.89 -0.73 -14.25
C ARG A 89 8.25 -0.16 -14.65
N ASN A 90 8.45 1.13 -14.46
CA ASN A 90 9.68 1.82 -14.77
C ASN A 90 10.37 2.24 -13.48
N TYR A 91 11.68 2.37 -13.54
CA TYR A 91 12.53 2.92 -12.50
C TYR A 91 13.59 3.79 -13.15
N HIS A 92 13.78 5.03 -12.70
CA HIS A 92 14.62 6.04 -13.37
C HIS A 92 14.27 6.22 -14.85
N GLY A 93 12.96 6.12 -15.18
CA GLY A 93 12.45 6.21 -16.54
C GLY A 93 12.74 4.99 -17.44
N VAL A 94 13.39 3.94 -16.92
CA VAL A 94 13.71 2.72 -17.67
C VAL A 94 12.84 1.55 -17.21
N ALA A 95 12.37 0.73 -18.14
CA ALA A 95 11.57 -0.45 -17.81
C ALA A 95 12.35 -1.42 -16.91
N ILE A 96 11.73 -1.86 -15.82
CA ILE A 96 12.28 -2.83 -14.88
C ILE A 96 12.43 -4.19 -15.58
N ARG A 97 13.68 -4.67 -15.63
CA ARG A 97 14.03 -5.99 -16.14
C ARG A 97 14.71 -6.78 -15.04
N GLU A 98 14.01 -7.77 -14.50
CA GLU A 98 14.52 -8.69 -13.49
C GLU A 98 14.94 -10.01 -14.15
N ARG A 99 15.87 -10.73 -13.52
CA ARG A 99 16.25 -12.08 -13.98
C ARG A 99 15.04 -13.01 -14.04
N ASN A 100 14.16 -12.91 -13.05
CA ASN A 100 12.89 -13.63 -13.01
C ASN A 100 11.72 -12.68 -13.33
N GLN A 101 11.45 -12.49 -14.62
CA GLN A 101 10.42 -11.57 -15.09
C GLN A 101 9.00 -12.03 -14.70
N LEU A 102 8.76 -13.34 -14.58
CA LEU A 102 7.47 -13.88 -14.12
C LEU A 102 7.21 -13.52 -12.65
N GLN A 103 8.24 -13.63 -11.81
CA GLN A 103 8.18 -13.22 -10.41
C GLN A 103 7.95 -11.72 -10.26
N PHE A 104 8.62 -10.91 -11.09
CA PHE A 104 8.36 -9.48 -11.16
C PHE A 104 6.90 -9.19 -11.50
N GLU A 105 6.36 -9.81 -12.56
CA GLU A 105 4.98 -9.63 -12.97
C GLU A 105 3.99 -10.07 -11.88
N ARG A 106 4.30 -11.16 -11.16
CA ARG A 106 3.48 -11.61 -10.03
C ARG A 106 3.43 -10.56 -8.91
N ASN A 107 4.58 -10.06 -8.51
CA ASN A 107 4.71 -9.12 -7.40
C ASN A 107 4.04 -7.77 -7.72
N ILE A 108 4.26 -7.22 -8.92
CA ILE A 108 3.66 -5.94 -9.30
C ILE A 108 2.15 -6.03 -9.49
N GLN A 109 1.62 -7.22 -9.79
CA GLN A 109 0.19 -7.48 -9.91
C GLN A 109 -0.46 -7.93 -8.60
N ASP A 110 0.24 -7.95 -7.47
CA ASP A 110 -0.40 -8.19 -6.17
C ASP A 110 -1.52 -7.14 -5.97
N ASP A 111 -2.66 -7.58 -5.45
CA ASP A 111 -3.81 -6.70 -5.26
C ASP A 111 -3.49 -5.52 -4.35
N PHE A 112 -2.65 -5.67 -3.31
CA PHE A 112 -2.28 -4.50 -2.49
C PHE A 112 -1.58 -3.41 -3.32
N VAL A 113 -0.75 -3.79 -4.30
CA VAL A 113 -0.07 -2.84 -5.20
C VAL A 113 -1.10 -2.10 -6.06
N LYS A 114 -2.16 -2.78 -6.52
CA LYS A 114 -3.27 -2.14 -7.24
C LYS A 114 -4.04 -1.14 -6.37
N PHE A 115 -4.28 -1.49 -5.10
CA PHE A 115 -4.94 -0.61 -4.15
C PHE A 115 -4.09 0.60 -3.80
N VAL A 116 -2.76 0.44 -3.64
CA VAL A 116 -1.84 1.56 -3.47
C VAL A 116 -1.85 2.44 -4.72
N ALA A 117 -1.79 1.86 -5.92
CA ALA A 117 -1.84 2.61 -7.18
C ALA A 117 -3.10 3.46 -7.35
N ILE A 118 -4.28 2.89 -7.09
CA ILE A 118 -5.53 3.67 -7.12
C ILE A 118 -5.56 4.69 -5.99
N GLY A 119 -5.11 4.33 -4.79
CA GLY A 119 -5.14 5.26 -3.67
C GLY A 119 -4.23 6.47 -3.90
N GLU A 120 -3.07 6.24 -4.51
CA GLU A 120 -2.18 7.29 -4.99
C GLU A 120 -2.87 8.17 -6.04
N ASP A 121 -3.50 7.59 -7.07
CA ASP A 121 -4.21 8.35 -8.12
C ASP A 121 -5.31 9.24 -7.53
N LEU A 122 -6.04 8.73 -6.52
CA LEU A 122 -7.10 9.45 -5.84
C LEU A 122 -6.57 10.65 -5.05
N ILE A 123 -5.49 10.48 -4.28
CA ILE A 123 -4.86 11.59 -3.55
C ILE A 123 -4.23 12.60 -4.51
N MET A 124 -3.59 12.14 -5.59
CA MET A 124 -3.05 13.03 -6.64
C MET A 124 -4.16 13.87 -7.28
N SER A 125 -5.30 13.25 -7.59
CA SER A 125 -6.46 13.93 -8.19
C SER A 125 -7.08 14.96 -7.24
N GLY A 126 -7.04 14.69 -5.93
CA GLY A 126 -7.49 15.62 -4.89
C GLY A 126 -6.53 16.80 -4.65
N GLY A 127 -5.30 16.74 -5.14
CA GLY A 127 -4.27 17.78 -4.98
C GLY A 127 -3.50 17.66 -3.66
N GLU A 128 -4.21 17.54 -2.54
CA GLU A 128 -3.69 17.35 -1.19
C GLU A 128 -4.40 16.20 -0.46
N GLY A 129 -3.73 15.56 0.49
CA GLY A 129 -4.35 14.52 1.30
C GLY A 129 -3.42 13.61 2.06
N ILE A 130 -4.02 12.62 2.73
CA ILE A 130 -3.37 11.60 3.54
C ILE A 130 -3.71 10.22 2.98
N PHE A 131 -2.69 9.41 2.77
CA PHE A 131 -2.79 8.00 2.43
C PHE A 131 -2.29 7.16 3.62
N GLY A 132 -3.05 6.16 4.04
CA GLY A 132 -2.74 5.33 5.22
C GLY A 132 -3.09 3.86 5.01
N MET A 133 -2.13 3.00 4.69
CA MET A 133 -2.41 1.58 4.51
C MET A 133 -1.53 0.70 5.40
N ILE A 134 -2.06 -0.43 5.84
CA ILE A 134 -1.23 -1.55 6.29
C ILE A 134 -1.07 -2.51 5.10
N THR A 135 0.16 -2.88 4.76
CA THR A 135 0.42 -3.83 3.66
C THR A 135 1.44 -4.89 4.06
N ASN A 136 1.71 -5.83 3.15
CA ASN A 136 2.86 -6.71 3.26
C ASN A 136 4.16 -5.87 3.21
N ALA A 137 5.08 -6.09 4.15
CA ALA A 137 6.34 -5.36 4.28
C ALA A 137 7.29 -5.51 3.08
N THR A 138 7.02 -6.44 2.14
CA THR A 138 7.72 -6.48 0.84
C THR A 138 7.65 -5.14 0.09
N MET A 139 6.65 -4.30 0.36
CA MET A 139 6.57 -2.92 -0.13
C MET A 139 7.84 -2.11 0.20
N LEU A 140 8.41 -2.28 1.40
CA LEU A 140 9.51 -1.48 1.92
C LEU A 140 10.83 -1.69 1.17
N GLY A 141 11.09 -2.90 0.64
CA GLY A 141 12.41 -3.25 0.12
C GLY A 141 12.45 -4.15 -1.12
N SER A 142 11.33 -4.67 -1.61
CA SER A 142 11.34 -5.58 -2.76
C SER A 142 11.86 -4.91 -4.03
N ARG A 143 12.82 -5.56 -4.70
CA ARG A 143 13.32 -5.11 -6.02
C ARG A 143 12.23 -4.97 -7.07
N SER A 144 11.21 -5.83 -7.04
CA SER A 144 10.11 -5.75 -7.99
C SER A 144 9.24 -4.49 -7.84
N LEU A 145 9.30 -3.83 -6.68
CA LEU A 145 8.46 -2.68 -6.34
C LEU A 145 9.25 -1.36 -6.28
N ARG A 146 10.48 -1.31 -6.79
CA ARG A 146 11.29 -0.08 -6.78
C ARG A 146 10.65 1.07 -7.57
N GLY A 147 10.01 0.77 -8.70
CA GLY A 147 9.28 1.76 -9.49
C GLY A 147 8.03 2.30 -8.77
N MET A 148 7.40 1.47 -7.94
CA MET A 148 6.30 1.91 -7.07
C MET A 148 6.82 2.87 -6.01
N ARG A 149 7.90 2.54 -5.30
CA ARG A 149 8.50 3.43 -4.29
C ARG A 149 8.98 4.75 -4.87
N GLU A 150 9.63 4.71 -6.04
CA GLU A 150 10.02 5.93 -6.77
C GLU A 150 8.81 6.82 -7.07
N HIS A 151 7.74 6.24 -7.63
CA HIS A 151 6.55 7.00 -7.99
C HIS A 151 5.88 7.60 -6.75
N LEU A 152 5.76 6.85 -5.66
CA LEU A 152 5.21 7.32 -4.38
C LEU A 152 6.01 8.50 -3.81
N ARG A 153 7.35 8.46 -3.88
CA ARG A 153 8.21 9.58 -3.43
C ARG A 153 8.04 10.83 -4.29
N HIS A 154 7.70 10.69 -5.56
CA HIS A 154 7.36 11.85 -6.39
C HIS A 154 5.97 12.39 -6.07
N THR A 155 5.07 11.56 -5.55
CA THR A 155 3.69 11.93 -5.23
C THR A 155 3.54 12.57 -3.85
N PHE A 156 4.19 12.03 -2.83
CA PHE A 156 4.00 12.42 -1.43
C PHE A 156 5.18 13.24 -0.91
N ASP A 157 4.91 14.20 -0.02
CA ASP A 157 5.93 15.11 0.53
C ASP A 157 6.54 14.57 1.84
N ASP A 158 5.74 13.88 2.66
CA ASP A 158 6.17 13.26 3.91
C ASP A 158 5.66 11.81 3.96
N MET A 159 6.58 10.85 4.16
CA MET A 159 6.28 9.42 4.18
C MET A 159 6.79 8.77 5.46
N TYR A 160 5.88 8.11 6.19
CA TYR A 160 6.18 7.41 7.43
C TYR A 160 5.92 5.92 7.26
N GLU A 161 6.97 5.14 7.51
CA GLU A 161 7.01 3.69 7.40
C GLU A 161 7.13 3.10 8.81
N LEU A 162 6.07 2.47 9.28
CA LEU A 162 6.07 1.75 10.55
C LEU A 162 6.16 0.26 10.25
N HIS A 163 7.37 -0.28 10.31
CA HIS A 163 7.61 -1.69 10.06
C HIS A 163 7.23 -2.49 11.29
N LEU A 164 6.20 -3.33 11.17
CA LEU A 164 5.67 -4.11 12.27
C LEU A 164 6.29 -5.51 12.34
N HIS A 165 7.23 -5.85 11.45
CA HIS A 165 7.86 -7.17 11.36
C HIS A 165 6.83 -8.32 11.40
N GLY A 166 7.15 -9.39 12.13
CA GLY A 166 6.32 -10.57 12.29
C GLY A 166 6.37 -11.55 11.13
N GLY A 167 7.32 -11.40 10.19
CA GLY A 167 7.52 -12.36 9.12
C GLY A 167 8.23 -13.61 9.64
N THR A 168 7.74 -14.79 9.27
CA THR A 168 8.37 -16.07 9.66
C THR A 168 9.77 -16.27 9.06
N ASN A 169 10.06 -15.57 7.96
CA ASN A 169 11.34 -15.61 7.26
C ASN A 169 12.25 -14.41 7.56
N GLU A 170 11.87 -13.53 8.48
CA GLU A 170 12.73 -12.41 8.87
C GLU A 170 13.85 -12.89 9.79
N ILE A 171 15.07 -12.42 9.53
CA ILE A 171 16.26 -12.76 10.30
C ILE A 171 16.95 -11.45 10.69
N PHE A 172 16.83 -11.09 11.96
CA PHE A 172 17.45 -9.90 12.54
C PHE A 172 17.64 -10.08 14.06
N GLU A 173 18.45 -9.24 14.68
CA GLU A 173 18.69 -9.29 16.13
C GLU A 173 17.41 -8.92 16.89
N GLY A 174 16.99 -9.78 17.84
CA GLY A 174 15.75 -9.57 18.58
C GLY A 174 14.48 -10.08 17.90
N ALA A 175 14.60 -10.81 16.78
CA ALA A 175 13.48 -11.54 16.16
C ALA A 175 12.89 -12.63 17.08
N GLU A 176 13.65 -13.10 18.08
CA GLU A 176 13.18 -14.08 19.06
C GLU A 176 12.02 -13.50 19.89
N GLY A 177 10.84 -14.12 19.78
CA GLY A 177 9.63 -13.65 20.44
C GLY A 177 8.91 -12.50 19.71
N ASP A 178 9.39 -12.09 18.53
CA ASP A 178 8.64 -11.21 17.65
C ASP A 178 7.42 -11.94 17.08
N GLN A 179 6.27 -11.25 17.07
CA GLN A 179 5.03 -11.84 16.58
C GLN A 179 4.31 -10.88 15.64
N ASN A 180 3.77 -11.44 14.56
CA ASN A 180 2.93 -10.70 13.64
C ASN A 180 1.66 -10.17 14.32
N VAL A 181 1.19 -9.00 13.89
CA VAL A 181 -0.09 -8.43 14.35
C VAL A 181 -1.30 -9.18 13.77
N PHE A 182 -1.13 -9.94 12.69
CA PHE A 182 -2.13 -10.85 12.14
C PHE A 182 -1.69 -12.31 12.27
N ASP A 183 -2.61 -13.25 12.09
CA ASP A 183 -2.30 -14.68 12.02
C ASP A 183 -1.84 -15.07 10.60
N ILE A 184 -0.73 -14.47 10.13
CA ILE A 184 -0.13 -14.68 8.80
C ILE A 184 1.39 -14.81 8.88
N GLU A 185 2.00 -15.34 7.81
CA GLU A 185 3.45 -15.59 7.74
C GLU A 185 4.26 -14.39 7.25
N GLN A 186 3.64 -13.49 6.48
CA GLN A 186 4.33 -12.36 5.88
C GLN A 186 4.48 -11.22 6.87
N ALA A 187 5.65 -10.60 6.92
CA ALA A 187 5.85 -9.35 7.63
C ALA A 187 4.91 -8.26 7.12
N VAL A 188 4.50 -7.35 7.99
CA VAL A 188 3.59 -6.25 7.65
C VAL A 188 4.14 -4.89 8.06
N ALA A 189 3.71 -3.85 7.37
CA ALA A 189 4.09 -2.47 7.64
C ALA A 189 2.89 -1.54 7.48
N ILE A 190 2.84 -0.49 8.30
CA ILE A 190 1.88 0.61 8.15
C ILE A 190 2.60 1.76 7.44
N HIS A 191 1.98 2.23 6.37
CA HIS A 191 2.45 3.27 5.48
C HIS A 191 1.54 4.49 5.64
N ILE A 192 2.07 5.64 6.08
CA ILE A 192 1.30 6.87 6.23
C ILE A 192 1.99 7.99 5.47
N TYR A 193 1.36 8.45 4.39
CA TYR A 193 1.91 9.43 3.47
C TYR A 193 1.04 10.67 3.42
N GLN A 194 1.69 11.83 3.39
CA GLN A 194 1.04 13.12 3.27
C GLN A 194 1.45 13.77 1.96
N ARG A 195 0.47 14.31 1.24
CA ARG A 195 0.63 15.20 0.10
C ARG A 195 0.05 16.56 0.46
N LYS A 196 0.86 17.61 0.33
CA LYS A 196 0.49 19.02 0.53
C LYS A 196 0.44 19.71 -0.82
N ASP A 197 1.62 19.90 -1.41
CA ASP A 197 1.79 20.67 -2.65
C ASP A 197 2.36 19.81 -3.79
N GLY A 198 2.82 18.58 -3.49
CA GLY A 198 3.37 17.65 -4.48
C GLY A 198 4.68 18.14 -5.09
N LYS A 199 5.59 18.69 -4.29
CA LYS A 199 6.82 19.37 -4.77
C LYS A 199 7.96 18.42 -5.17
N GLY A 200 7.74 17.11 -5.04
CA GLY A 200 8.63 16.06 -5.54
C GLY A 200 9.77 15.71 -4.58
N CYS A 201 10.03 14.40 -4.46
CA CYS A 201 11.02 13.76 -3.57
C CYS A 201 10.69 13.88 -2.08
N GLY A 202 9.58 13.28 -1.66
CA GLY A 202 9.19 13.20 -0.27
C GLY A 202 10.25 12.60 0.65
N SER A 203 10.26 13.10 1.89
CA SER A 203 11.07 12.55 2.97
C SER A 203 10.52 11.19 3.40
N VAL A 204 11.40 10.21 3.59
CA VAL A 204 11.03 8.87 4.04
C VAL A 204 11.55 8.68 5.45
N LYS A 205 10.69 8.21 6.35
CA LYS A 205 10.99 8.05 7.77
C LYS A 205 10.56 6.65 8.20
N LEU A 206 11.45 5.89 8.82
CA LEU A 206 11.21 4.51 9.25
C LEU A 206 11.21 4.39 10.77
N TYR A 207 10.34 3.53 11.28
CA TYR A 207 10.40 3.06 12.65
C TYR A 207 10.08 1.56 12.69
N ASP A 208 10.97 0.77 13.27
CA ASP A 208 10.77 -0.66 13.50
C ASP A 208 10.09 -0.89 14.85
N LEU A 209 8.96 -1.61 14.84
CA LEU A 209 8.23 -2.01 16.04
C LEU A 209 8.29 -3.53 16.17
N VAL A 210 9.22 -4.00 16.99
CA VAL A 210 9.49 -5.42 17.28
C VAL A 210 8.93 -5.81 18.65
N GLY A 211 8.43 -7.04 18.77
CA GLY A 211 8.04 -7.68 20.02
C GLY A 211 6.80 -8.57 19.89
N SER A 212 6.30 -9.04 21.02
CA SER A 212 5.05 -9.81 21.07
C SER A 212 3.86 -9.01 20.51
N ARG A 213 2.85 -9.72 20.00
CA ARG A 213 1.64 -9.10 19.42
C ARG A 213 0.96 -8.12 20.39
N LEU A 214 0.87 -8.49 21.68
CA LEU A 214 0.26 -7.65 22.71
C LEU A 214 1.00 -6.32 22.89
N LYS A 215 2.34 -6.36 23.01
CA LYS A 215 3.17 -5.15 23.11
C LYS A 215 3.01 -4.24 21.88
N LYS A 216 2.93 -4.82 20.67
CA LYS A 216 2.67 -4.05 19.44
C LYS A 216 1.32 -3.34 19.51
N TYR A 217 0.25 -4.02 19.92
CA TYR A 217 -1.07 -3.41 20.08
C TYR A 217 -1.11 -2.31 21.14
N GLU A 218 -0.46 -2.52 22.28
CA GLU A 218 -0.37 -1.48 23.31
C GLU A 218 0.34 -0.23 22.80
N ALA A 219 1.48 -0.39 22.12
CA ALA A 219 2.22 0.72 21.52
C ALA A 219 1.38 1.44 20.44
N LEU A 220 0.71 0.68 19.55
CA LEU A 220 -0.15 1.24 18.50
C LEU A 220 -1.38 1.99 19.05
N SER A 221 -1.86 1.61 20.24
CA SER A 221 -3.01 2.27 20.89
C SER A 221 -2.66 3.57 21.63
N LYS A 222 -1.40 3.72 22.05
CA LYS A 222 -0.94 4.83 22.91
C LYS A 222 -0.12 5.88 22.15
N GLU A 223 0.54 5.48 21.08
CA GLU A 223 1.51 6.31 20.37
C GLU A 223 0.96 6.76 19.01
N THR A 224 1.48 7.88 18.52
CA THR A 224 1.15 8.46 17.22
C THR A 224 2.43 8.65 16.40
N ILE A 225 2.30 9.04 15.14
CA ILE A 225 3.45 9.33 14.27
C ILE A 225 4.37 10.39 14.88
N THR A 226 3.81 11.39 15.56
CA THR A 226 4.57 12.51 16.13
C THR A 226 5.23 12.17 17.47
N SER A 227 4.76 11.12 18.17
CA SER A 227 5.33 10.71 19.46
C SER A 227 6.44 9.66 19.33
N ARG A 228 6.64 9.10 18.14
CA ARG A 228 7.65 8.06 17.88
C ARG A 228 8.94 8.67 17.31
N PRO A 229 10.12 8.18 17.72
CA PRO A 229 11.40 8.66 17.18
C PRO A 229 11.71 7.97 15.85
N TYR A 230 11.02 8.37 14.78
CA TYR A 230 11.31 7.86 13.44
C TYR A 230 12.73 8.25 12.98
N GLN A 231 13.44 7.31 12.37
CA GLN A 231 14.71 7.52 11.70
C GLN A 231 14.46 8.00 10.26
N GLU A 232 15.16 9.05 9.82
CA GLU A 232 15.15 9.46 8.42
C GLU A 232 15.89 8.43 7.55
N ILE A 233 15.28 8.03 6.44
CA ILE A 233 15.84 7.10 5.46
C ILE A 233 16.16 7.88 4.19
N ILE A 234 17.36 7.65 3.67
CA ILE A 234 17.77 8.08 2.34
C ILE A 234 17.69 6.85 1.45
N PRO A 235 16.66 6.73 0.59
CA PRO A 235 16.54 5.59 -0.30
C PRO A 235 17.73 5.52 -1.27
N ASP A 236 18.24 4.31 -1.51
CA ASP A 236 19.33 4.08 -2.45
C ASP A 236 18.94 4.30 -3.90
N ASP A 237 19.96 4.49 -4.72
CA ASP A 237 19.80 4.68 -6.16
C ASP A 237 19.41 3.39 -6.90
N ASP A 238 19.75 2.21 -6.39
CA ASP A 238 19.51 0.93 -7.08
C ASP A 238 18.08 0.41 -6.93
N ASN A 239 17.48 0.61 -5.75
CA ASN A 239 16.24 -0.02 -5.33
C ASN A 239 15.22 0.95 -4.72
N CYS A 240 15.62 2.19 -4.41
CA CYS A 240 14.80 3.15 -3.69
C CYS A 240 14.16 2.51 -2.44
N GLY A 241 14.97 1.80 -1.66
CA GLY A 241 14.51 1.08 -0.46
C GLY A 241 14.09 2.02 0.67
N PHE A 242 13.05 1.65 1.41
CA PHE A 242 12.56 2.38 2.59
C PHE A 242 12.99 1.72 3.91
N LEU A 243 13.91 0.76 3.84
CA LEU A 243 14.54 0.11 4.98
C LEU A 243 15.90 0.75 5.28
N VAL A 244 16.38 0.57 6.51
CA VAL A 244 17.79 0.88 6.84
C VAL A 244 18.68 0.06 5.92
N GLN A 245 19.72 0.70 5.41
CA GLN A 245 20.73 0.05 4.60
C GLN A 245 22.00 -0.07 5.40
N ASP A 246 22.66 -1.22 5.30
CA ASP A 246 23.98 -1.44 5.89
C ASP A 246 25.03 -0.49 5.25
N GLU A 247 24.74 0.08 4.09
CA GLU A 247 25.67 0.85 3.25
C GLU A 247 25.69 2.36 3.54
N HIS A 248 25.80 2.78 4.80
CA HIS A 248 25.98 4.20 5.10
C HIS A 248 27.33 4.79 4.58
N SER A 249 28.18 4.03 3.88
CA SER A 249 29.53 4.49 3.46
C SER A 249 30.18 3.67 2.34
N ALA A 250 29.55 3.48 1.18
CA ALA A 250 30.30 2.92 0.05
C ALA A 250 30.01 3.60 -1.30
N LYS A 251 30.62 4.77 -1.51
CA LYS A 251 30.96 5.19 -2.86
C LYS A 251 31.80 4.10 -3.50
N SER A 252 31.26 3.44 -4.52
CA SER A 252 31.93 2.43 -5.36
C SER A 252 32.15 1.06 -4.71
N LEU A 253 31.08 0.30 -4.46
CA LEU A 253 31.21 -1.17 -4.46
C LEU A 253 31.06 -1.69 -5.88
N THR A 254 32.09 -2.39 -6.35
CA THR A 254 32.02 -3.16 -7.58
C THR A 254 30.97 -4.25 -7.38
N ILE A 255 29.87 -4.18 -8.13
CA ILE A 255 28.84 -5.23 -8.14
C ILE A 255 29.56 -6.56 -8.40
N MET A 256 29.37 -7.59 -7.54
CA MET A 256 30.11 -8.85 -7.68
C MET A 256 29.94 -9.47 -9.08
N SER A 257 28.79 -9.28 -9.73
CA SER A 257 28.58 -9.70 -11.12
C SER A 257 29.55 -9.10 -12.13
N ASN A 258 30.18 -7.97 -11.81
CA ASN A 258 31.18 -7.30 -12.64
C ASN A 258 32.60 -7.84 -12.38
N ILE A 259 32.79 -8.60 -11.29
CA ILE A 259 34.03 -9.29 -10.94
C ILE A 259 34.07 -10.68 -11.59
N PHE A 260 32.91 -11.36 -11.65
CA PHE A 260 32.84 -12.73 -12.18
C PHE A 260 32.41 -12.76 -13.65
N VAL A 261 33.23 -13.39 -14.48
CA VAL A 261 32.97 -13.60 -15.93
C VAL A 261 31.68 -14.40 -16.17
N GLN A 262 31.33 -15.28 -15.24
CA GLN A 262 30.10 -16.07 -15.29
C GLN A 262 29.58 -16.24 -13.86
N TYR A 263 28.27 -16.06 -13.68
CA TYR A 263 27.58 -16.29 -12.42
C TYR A 263 26.16 -16.81 -12.70
N GLY A 264 25.61 -17.59 -11.78
CA GLY A 264 24.26 -18.16 -11.87
C GLY A 264 23.71 -18.42 -10.46
N ALA A 265 22.39 -18.37 -10.31
CA ALA A 265 21.72 -18.89 -9.12
C ALA A 265 21.46 -20.38 -9.33
N GLY A 266 21.67 -21.19 -8.29
CA GLY A 266 21.33 -22.61 -8.28
C GLY A 266 19.82 -22.86 -8.26
#